data_AF-A0A6J4S2C2-F1
#
_entry.id   AF-A0A6J4S2C2-F1
#
_cell.length_a   1.000
_cell.length_b   1.000
_cell.length_c   1.000
_cell.angle_alpha   90.00
_cell.angle_beta   90.00
_cell.angle_gamma   90.00
#
_symmetry.space_group_name_H-M   'P 1'
#
loop_
_entity.id
_entity.type
_entity.pdbx_description
1 polymer ?
#
loop_
_entity_poly.entity_id
_entity_poly.type
_entity_poly.pdbx_seq_one_letter_code
_entity_poly.pdbx_strand_id
1 'polypeptide(L)' 'MGRQSKAGSRAGFRIQERDLEIVEWLGRVRLATVVEVQQRFGMARSKAYGRLQGLVELGLVEHERRVPGLGVFLATR' A
#
# COMPACT_ATOMS: atom_id res chain seq x y z
N MET A 1 -13.85 14.73 10.44
CA MET A 1 -13.75 13.62 9.46
C MET A 1 -12.60 13.93 8.51
N GLY A 2 -11.46 13.26 8.68
CA GLY A 2 -10.18 13.69 8.13
C GLY A 2 -10.04 13.44 6.62
N ARG A 3 -10.32 14.46 5.82
CA ARG A 3 -9.74 14.62 4.48
C ARG A 3 -8.23 14.68 4.61
N GLN A 4 -7.51 13.72 4.03
CA GLN A 4 -6.12 13.91 3.60
C GLN A 4 -5.89 13.22 2.26
N SER A 5 -6.52 13.75 1.23
CA SER A 5 -6.01 13.67 -0.14
C SER A 5 -5.18 14.92 -0.37
N LYS A 6 -3.86 14.83 -0.15
CA LYS A 6 -2.89 15.72 -0.80
C LYS A 6 -2.15 14.88 -1.82
N ALA A 7 -2.74 14.76 -3.01
CA ALA A 7 -2.05 14.31 -4.21
C ALA A 7 -1.08 15.42 -4.64
N GLY A 8 0.01 15.56 -3.90
CA GLY A 8 1.20 16.26 -4.37
C GLY A 8 2.10 15.22 -5.00
N SER A 9 2.04 15.08 -6.32
CA SER A 9 2.99 14.27 -7.09
C SER A 9 4.40 14.82 -6.85
N ARG A 10 5.09 14.28 -5.85
CA ARG A 10 6.56 14.39 -5.81
C ARG A 10 7.09 13.37 -6.80
N ALA A 11 7.77 13.89 -7.81
CA ALA A 11 8.33 13.15 -8.93
C ALA A 11 9.11 11.89 -8.47
N GLY A 12 8.90 10.77 -9.17
CA GLY A 12 9.86 9.66 -9.21
C GLY A 12 9.38 8.25 -8.84
N PHE A 13 8.14 8.04 -8.40
CA PHE A 13 7.67 6.67 -8.14
C PHE A 13 7.43 5.92 -9.45
N ARG A 14 8.34 5.01 -9.80
CA ARG A 14 8.18 4.07 -10.92
C ARG A 14 7.58 2.76 -10.42
N ILE A 15 6.43 2.40 -10.98
CA ILE A 15 5.80 1.09 -10.78
C ILE A 15 6.76 0.00 -11.25
N GLN A 16 6.89 -1.05 -10.44
CA GLN A 16 7.61 -2.28 -10.75
C GLN A 16 6.60 -3.42 -10.92
N GLU A 17 6.98 -4.47 -11.65
CA GLU A 17 6.18 -5.69 -11.78
C GLU A 17 5.77 -6.24 -10.39
N ARG A 18 6.70 -6.20 -9.43
CA ARG A 18 6.46 -6.57 -8.05
C ARG A 18 5.30 -5.82 -7.39
N ASP A 19 5.07 -4.56 -7.75
CA ASP A 19 3.94 -3.82 -7.16
C ASP A 19 2.60 -4.30 -7.71
N LEU A 20 2.57 -4.69 -8.98
CA LEU A 20 1.37 -5.24 -9.59
C LEU A 20 1.01 -6.56 -8.91
N GLU A 21 2.00 -7.39 -8.61
CA GLU A 21 1.81 -8.60 -7.78
C GLU A 21 1.27 -8.26 -6.38
N ILE A 22 1.77 -7.20 -5.75
CA ILE A 22 1.27 -6.73 -4.44
C ILE A 22 -0.20 -6.31 -4.55
N VAL A 23 -0.56 -5.50 -5.55
CA VAL A 23 -1.94 -5.05 -5.76
C VAL A 23 -2.86 -6.22 -6.05
N GLU A 24 -2.46 -7.14 -6.92
CA GLU A 24 -3.25 -8.33 -7.24
C GLU A 24 -3.45 -9.21 -6.00
N TRP A 25 -2.41 -9.43 -5.22
CA TRP A 25 -2.50 -10.19 -3.98
C TRP A 25 -3.42 -9.51 -2.97
N LEU A 26 -3.29 -8.19 -2.77
CA LEU A 26 -4.19 -7.40 -1.94
C LEU A 26 -5.64 -7.47 -2.42
N GLY A 27 -5.88 -7.51 -3.73
CA GLY A 27 -7.20 -7.71 -4.32
C GLY A 27 -7.83 -9.05 -3.93
N ARG A 28 -7.01 -10.11 -3.81
CA ARG A 28 -7.46 -11.45 -3.38
C ARG A 28 -7.71 -11.54 -1.87
N VAL A 29 -6.82 -11.00 -1.04
CA VAL A 29 -6.95 -11.06 0.43
C VAL A 29 -7.82 -9.96 1.02
N ARG A 30 -8.19 -8.96 0.19
CA ARG A 30 -8.96 -7.75 0.50
C ARG A 30 -8.24 -6.76 1.41
N LEU A 31 -7.54 -7.21 2.44
CA LEU A 31 -6.87 -6.38 3.43
C LEU A 31 -5.57 -7.03 3.89
N ALA A 32 -4.50 -6.23 4.01
CA ALA A 32 -3.26 -6.67 4.65
C ALA A 32 -2.53 -5.50 5.35
N THR A 33 -1.75 -5.84 6.36
CA THR A 33 -0.79 -4.97 7.03
C THR A 33 0.55 -4.94 6.28
N VAL A 34 1.39 -3.95 6.60
CA VAL A 34 2.77 -3.91 6.08
C VAL A 34 3.55 -5.17 6.44
N VAL A 35 3.34 -5.72 7.63
CA VAL A 35 4.07 -6.92 8.10
C VAL A 35 3.70 -8.15 7.26
N GLU A 36 2.43 -8.32 6.92
CA GLU A 36 1.98 -9.41 6.05
C GLU A 36 2.53 -9.24 4.62
N VAL A 37 2.59 -8.01 4.11
CA VAL A 37 3.24 -7.71 2.82
C VAL A 37 4.74 -8.06 2.88
N GLN A 38 5.43 -7.71 3.96
CA GLN A 38 6.84 -8.06 4.15
C GLN A 38 7.06 -9.58 4.13
N GLN A 39 6.26 -10.31 4.91
CA GLN A 39 6.37 -11.78 5.01
C GLN A 39 6.07 -12.44 3.67
N ARG A 40 5.04 -11.96 2.96
CA ARG A 40 4.60 -12.54 1.69
C ARG A 40 5.57 -12.32 0.53
N PHE A 41 6.21 -11.15 0.49
CA PHE A 41 7.07 -10.74 -0.64
C PHE A 41 8.56 -10.67 -0.29
N GLY A 42 8.93 -11.10 0.91
CA GLY A 42 10.34 -11.22 1.34
C GLY A 42 11.09 -9.89 1.28
N MET A 43 10.50 -8.79 1.75
CA MET A 43 11.11 -7.47 1.67
C MET A 43 11.23 -6.73 3.02
N ALA A 44 12.22 -5.84 3.10
CA ALA A 44 12.46 -5.00 4.27
C ALA A 44 11.25 -4.08 4.55
N ARG A 45 11.02 -3.77 5.84
CA ARG A 45 9.87 -2.97 6.30
C ARG A 45 9.80 -1.60 5.65
N SER A 46 10.93 -0.89 5.62
CA SER A 46 11.04 0.43 5.00
C SER A 46 10.73 0.38 3.50
N LYS A 47 11.18 -0.68 2.81
CA LYS A 47 10.89 -0.91 1.40
C LYS A 47 9.40 -1.19 1.18
N ALA A 48 8.80 -2.11 1.94
CA ALA A 48 7.37 -2.41 1.86
C ALA A 48 6.51 -1.17 2.09
N TYR A 49 6.83 -0.41 3.15
CA TYR A 49 6.14 0.83 3.47
C TYR A 49 6.26 1.86 2.34
N GLY A 50 7.45 2.07 1.80
CA GLY A 50 7.66 3.00 0.68
C GLY A 50 6.93 2.60 -0.60
N ARG A 51 6.86 1.29 -0.93
CA ARG A 51 6.07 0.81 -2.07
C ARG A 51 4.59 1.01 -1.85
N LEU A 52 4.06 0.57 -0.70
CA LEU A 52 2.63 0.73 -0.37
C LEU A 52 2.22 2.20 -0.35
N GLN A 53 3.05 3.09 0.17
CA GLN A 53 2.78 4.53 0.14
C GLN A 53 2.73 5.06 -1.29
N GLY A 54 3.68 4.67 -2.16
CA GLY A 54 3.62 5.06 -3.57
C GLY A 54 2.38 4.53 -4.29
N LEU A 55 1.94 3.31 -3.97
CA LEU A 55 0.69 2.75 -4.51
C LEU A 55 -0.56 3.47 -4.01
N VAL A 56 -0.55 3.95 -2.76
CA VAL A 56 -1.61 4.80 -2.20
C VAL A 56 -1.65 6.16 -2.87
N GLU A 57 -0.49 6.79 -3.10
CA GLU A 57 -0.39 8.05 -3.81
C GLU A 57 -0.88 7.94 -5.27
N LEU A 58 -0.73 6.77 -5.89
CA LEU A 58 -1.26 6.44 -7.21
C LEU A 58 -2.72 5.97 -7.21
N GLY A 59 -3.36 5.81 -6.05
CA GLY A 59 -4.75 5.36 -5.92
C GLY A 59 -4.99 3.88 -6.26
N LEU A 60 -3.93 3.07 -6.30
CA LEU A 60 -4.02 1.61 -6.53
C LEU A 60 -4.32 0.84 -5.24
N VAL A 61 -4.01 1.44 -4.09
CA VAL A 61 -4.24 0.91 -2.75
C VAL A 61 -4.81 2.02 -1.88
N GLU A 62 -5.71 1.70 -0.97
CA GLU A 62 -6.18 2.60 0.08
C GLU A 62 -5.51 2.25 1.40
N HIS A 63 -4.99 3.26 2.11
CA HIS A 63 -4.47 3.08 3.46
C HIS A 63 -5.55 3.47 4.46
N GLU A 64 -6.10 2.48 5.16
CA GLU A 64 -7.14 2.68 6.14
C GLU A 64 -6.59 2.48 7.55
N ARG A 65 -6.93 3.40 8.48
CA ARG A 65 -6.51 3.32 9.90
C ARG A 65 -7.66 2.92 10.81
N ARG A 66 -8.65 2.19 10.28
CA ARG A 66 -9.86 1.81 11.04
C ARG A 66 -9.59 0.78 12.14
N VAL A 67 -8.43 0.12 12.14
CA VAL A 67 -7.99 -0.76 13.22
C VAL A 67 -7.07 0.03 14.17
N PRO A 68 -7.48 0.27 15.44
CA PRO A 68 -6.62 0.96 16.40
C PRO A 68 -5.27 0.25 16.52
N GLY A 69 -4.18 0.96 16.23
CA GLY A 69 -2.81 0.44 16.33
C GLY A 69 -2.28 -0.33 15.11
N LEU A 70 -3.09 -0.57 14.07
CA LEU A 70 -2.68 -1.29 12.86
C LEU A 70 -3.09 -0.52 11.60
N GLY A 71 -2.12 -0.02 10.84
CA GLY A 71 -2.35 0.52 9.49
C GLY A 71 -2.60 -0.63 8.53
N VAL A 72 -3.79 -0.65 7.92
CA VAL A 72 -4.23 -1.70 7.00
C VAL A 72 -4.36 -1.12 5.58
N PHE A 73 -4.04 -1.93 4.59
CA PHE A 73 -4.04 -1.53 3.17
C PHE A 73 -5.06 -2.37 2.39
N LEU A 74 -5.87 -1.70 1.57
CA LEU A 74 -6.98 -2.26 0.79
C LEU A 74 -6.71 -2.05 -0.70
N ALA A 75 -7.02 -3.04 -1.55
CA ALA A 75 -7.00 -2.81 -3.00
C ALA A 75 -8.25 -2.05 -3.44
N THR A 76 -8.10 -1.08 -4.35
CA THR A 76 -9.20 -0.18 -4.74
C THR A 76 -10.07 -0.71 -5.87
N ARG A 77 -9.65 -1.76 -6.60
CA ARG A 77 -10.37 -2.33 -7.75
C ARG A 77 -10.17 -3.84 -7.84
#